data_AF-A0A0P0M5B2-F1
#
_entry.id   AF-A0A0P0M5B2-F1
#
_cell.length_a   1.000
_cell.length_b   1.000
_cell.length_c   1.000
_cell.angle_alpha   90.00
_cell.angle_beta   90.00
_cell.angle_gamma   90.00
#
_symmetry.space_group_name_H-M   'P 1'
#
loop_
_entity.id
_entity.type
_entity.pdbx_description
1 polymer ?
#
loop_
_entity_poly.entity_id
_entity_poly.type
_entity_poly.pdbx_seq_one_letter_code
_entity_poly.pdbx_strand_id
1 'polypeptide(L)'
;MKRNKKEILNILMRTSAETVKDWMQHKFGLKTEVIAVLHTYGETKQLHVHTHMIMSWGGIDSNGKIVIPERDYVYIPSIRKVFRYKFENALIGLFDTGRLKHDFHDRMEFMGFIKKVANKKDWIVHLEQPIQMPEQVIQYVGRYSKRACLSEYKITAMDGENISFRYRDYRNSPDRRNPVEKELTLHYREFFPRLLQHVPLRYFRIVRYYGFYSNKGNLPEEYFGRDESEMKEAELQQAESEYENPYFCEHCGRMRVYSHTTVTGGGITYTVVLEHCDIHRKKTA
;
A
#
# COMPACT_ATOMS: atom_id res chain seq x y z
N MET A 1 4.31 -15.29 -7.23
CA MET A 1 3.99 -14.58 -5.96
C MET A 1 4.23 -15.43 -4.72
N LYS A 2 3.51 -16.54 -4.50
CA LYS A 2 3.56 -17.28 -3.22
C LYS A 2 4.96 -17.77 -2.81
N ARG A 3 5.75 -18.33 -3.73
CA ARG A 3 7.12 -18.84 -3.47
C ARG A 3 8.22 -17.78 -3.36
N ASN A 4 7.98 -16.59 -3.93
CA ASN A 4 8.98 -15.53 -4.11
C ASN A 4 8.42 -14.16 -3.68
N LYS A 5 7.64 -14.14 -2.58
CA LYS A 5 6.88 -12.95 -2.16
C LYS A 5 7.83 -11.77 -1.93
N LYS A 6 8.93 -11.97 -1.20
CA LYS A 6 9.89 -10.90 -0.89
C LYS A 6 10.49 -10.30 -2.16
N GLU A 7 10.98 -11.14 -3.05
CA GLU A 7 11.70 -10.78 -4.27
C GLU A 7 10.78 -10.05 -5.24
N ILE A 8 9.57 -10.59 -5.46
CA ILE A 8 8.63 -10.00 -6.41
C ILE A 8 8.09 -8.65 -5.89
N LEU A 9 7.76 -8.55 -4.60
CA LEU A 9 7.33 -7.28 -4.01
C LEU A 9 8.45 -6.24 -4.05
N ASN A 10 9.70 -6.66 -3.86
CA ASN A 10 10.86 -5.77 -3.97
C ASN A 10 11.04 -5.21 -5.37
N ILE A 11 11.03 -6.07 -6.40
CA ILE A 11 11.18 -5.59 -7.78
C ILE A 11 9.99 -4.71 -8.17
N LEU A 12 8.76 -5.05 -7.77
CA LEU A 12 7.58 -4.25 -8.07
C LEU A 12 7.74 -2.82 -7.56
N MET A 13 8.03 -2.65 -6.27
CA MET A 13 8.19 -1.31 -5.69
C MET A 13 9.34 -0.54 -6.32
N ARG A 14 10.46 -1.20 -6.58
CA ARG A 14 11.64 -0.56 -7.16
C ARG A 14 11.35 -0.12 -8.60
N THR A 15 10.85 -1.02 -9.44
CA THR A 15 10.65 -0.72 -10.86
C THR A 15 9.53 0.29 -11.06
N SER A 16 8.48 0.30 -10.22
CA SER A 16 7.44 1.35 -10.25
C SER A 16 8.06 2.75 -10.05
N ALA A 17 8.90 2.92 -9.02
CA ALA A 17 9.53 4.19 -8.72
C ALA A 17 10.59 4.58 -9.78
N GLU A 18 11.39 3.62 -10.24
CA GLU A 18 12.36 3.86 -11.32
C GLU A 18 11.68 4.31 -12.61
N THR A 19 10.52 3.73 -12.98
CA THR A 19 9.82 4.14 -14.20
C THR A 19 9.45 5.62 -14.19
N VAL A 20 8.84 6.11 -13.10
CA VAL A 20 8.38 7.51 -13.05
C VAL A 20 9.56 8.47 -12.93
N LYS A 21 10.62 8.08 -12.22
CA LYS A 21 11.87 8.85 -12.13
C LYS A 21 12.58 8.96 -13.48
N ASP A 22 12.75 7.84 -14.18
CA ASP A 22 13.40 7.83 -15.49
C ASP A 22 12.56 8.60 -16.51
N TRP A 23 11.23 8.53 -16.41
CA TRP A 23 10.35 9.34 -17.24
C TRP A 23 10.57 10.84 -17.00
N MET A 24 10.61 11.29 -15.74
CA MET A 24 10.89 12.70 -15.40
C MET A 24 12.26 13.14 -15.92
N GLN A 25 13.29 12.33 -15.70
CA GLN A 25 14.65 12.60 -16.16
C GLN A 25 14.74 12.68 -17.68
N HIS A 26 14.08 11.75 -18.40
CA HIS A 26 14.10 11.73 -19.86
C HIS A 26 13.29 12.88 -20.46
N LYS A 27 12.16 13.22 -19.86
CA LYS A 27 11.22 14.22 -20.41
C LYS A 27 11.65 15.65 -20.10
N PHE A 28 12.22 15.89 -18.92
CA PHE A 28 12.52 17.24 -18.43
C PHE A 28 13.96 17.44 -17.95
N GLY A 29 14.79 16.40 -17.94
CA GLY A 29 16.15 16.50 -17.39
C GLY A 29 16.21 16.53 -15.85
N LEU A 30 15.09 16.26 -15.17
CA LEU A 30 14.96 16.49 -13.73
C LEU A 30 15.05 15.20 -12.91
N LYS A 31 15.75 15.28 -11.79
CA LYS A 31 15.72 14.28 -10.73
C LYS A 31 14.54 14.55 -9.81
N THR A 32 13.61 13.61 -9.71
CA THR A 32 12.40 13.71 -8.87
C THR A 32 12.44 12.72 -7.70
N GLU A 33 11.62 12.99 -6.70
CA GLU A 33 11.40 12.18 -5.51
C GLU A 33 10.10 11.39 -5.60
N VAL A 34 10.10 10.22 -4.95
CA VAL A 34 8.92 9.35 -4.90
C VAL A 34 8.77 8.77 -3.50
N ILE A 35 7.56 8.85 -2.96
CA ILE A 35 7.11 8.06 -1.81
C ILE A 35 6.22 6.95 -2.36
N ALA A 36 6.62 5.69 -2.18
CA ALA A 36 5.85 4.54 -2.64
C ALA A 36 5.33 3.72 -1.45
N VAL A 37 4.08 3.27 -1.58
CA VAL A 37 3.38 2.46 -0.57
C VAL A 37 2.86 1.19 -1.22
N LEU A 38 3.27 0.03 -0.70
CA LEU A 38 2.87 -1.27 -1.22
C LEU A 38 1.51 -1.71 -0.68
N HIS A 39 0.60 -2.05 -1.58
CA HIS A 39 -0.68 -2.69 -1.25
C HIS A 39 -0.74 -4.09 -1.87
N THR A 40 -1.37 -5.04 -1.18
CA THR A 40 -1.44 -6.45 -1.65
C THR A 40 -2.84 -6.98 -1.80
N TYR A 41 -3.88 -6.16 -1.59
CA TYR A 41 -5.28 -6.55 -1.58
C TYR A 41 -6.14 -5.64 -2.45
N GLY A 42 -7.24 -6.19 -2.96
CA GLY A 42 -8.33 -5.43 -3.55
C GLY A 42 -9.49 -5.21 -2.58
N GLU A 43 -10.62 -4.74 -3.11
CA GLU A 43 -11.86 -4.54 -2.35
C GLU A 43 -12.37 -5.85 -1.72
N THR A 44 -12.34 -6.96 -2.46
CA THR A 44 -12.77 -8.30 -2.00
C THR A 44 -11.69 -9.09 -1.25
N LYS A 45 -10.56 -8.45 -0.91
CA LYS A 45 -9.41 -9.05 -0.20
C LYS A 45 -8.74 -10.23 -0.94
N GLN A 46 -9.01 -10.38 -2.23
CA GLN A 46 -8.18 -11.23 -3.09
C GLN A 46 -6.79 -10.59 -3.29
N LEU A 47 -5.79 -11.42 -3.58
CA LEU A 47 -4.42 -10.96 -3.85
C LEU A 47 -4.41 -10.00 -5.05
N HIS A 48 -4.10 -8.74 -4.79
CA HIS A 48 -4.01 -7.69 -5.80
C HIS A 48 -2.86 -6.76 -5.44
N VAL A 49 -1.68 -7.06 -5.97
CA VAL A 49 -0.46 -6.33 -5.61
C VAL A 49 -0.29 -5.11 -6.50
N HIS A 50 -0.15 -3.95 -5.87
CA HIS A 50 0.03 -2.67 -6.54
C HIS A 50 0.77 -1.69 -5.63
N THR A 51 1.26 -0.60 -6.21
CA THR A 51 2.00 0.44 -5.49
C THR A 51 1.31 1.78 -5.68
N HIS A 52 0.88 2.38 -4.57
CA HIS A 52 0.49 3.79 -4.54
C HIS A 52 1.75 4.63 -4.46
N MET A 53 1.80 5.72 -5.20
CA MET A 53 2.97 6.59 -5.23
C MET A 53 2.55 8.05 -5.22
N ILE A 54 3.26 8.85 -4.43
CA ILE A 54 3.32 10.30 -4.61
C ILE A 54 4.69 10.61 -5.21
N MET A 55 4.69 11.44 -6.25
CA MET A 55 5.88 11.95 -6.89
C MET A 55 5.80 13.48 -6.90
N SER A 56 6.92 14.15 -6.70
CA SER A 56 6.98 15.60 -6.88
C SER A 56 6.75 15.97 -8.36
N TRP A 57 5.93 16.98 -8.62
CA TRP A 57 5.81 17.53 -9.97
C TRP A 57 6.92 18.55 -10.19
N GLY A 58 8.06 18.05 -10.66
CA GLY A 58 9.30 18.80 -10.80
C GLY A 58 10.45 18.06 -10.14
N GLY A 59 11.54 18.77 -9.93
CA GLY A 59 12.74 18.19 -9.35
C GLY A 59 13.95 19.06 -9.53
N ILE A 60 15.12 18.46 -9.31
CA ILE A 60 16.40 19.15 -9.38
C ILE A 60 17.04 18.90 -10.75
N ASP A 61 17.45 19.96 -11.43
CA ASP A 61 18.16 19.89 -12.70
C ASP A 61 19.64 19.48 -12.53
N SER A 62 20.41 19.48 -13.63
CA SER A 62 21.85 19.15 -13.58
C SER A 62 22.69 20.17 -12.83
N ASN A 63 22.18 21.40 -12.64
CA ASN A 63 22.86 22.50 -11.97
C ASN A 63 22.47 22.61 -10.49
N GLY A 64 21.62 21.72 -9.98
CA GLY A 64 21.17 21.75 -8.59
C GLY A 64 19.96 22.66 -8.33
N LYS A 65 19.35 23.22 -9.38
CA LYS A 65 18.21 24.14 -9.24
C LYS A 65 16.89 23.37 -9.25
N ILE A 66 15.94 23.77 -8.40
CA ILE A 66 14.56 23.29 -8.48
C ILE A 66 13.89 23.86 -9.72
N VAL A 67 13.34 22.95 -10.53
CA VAL A 67 12.59 23.27 -11.73
C VAL A 67 11.23 22.59 -11.62
N ILE A 68 10.19 23.37 -11.91
CA ILE A 68 8.83 22.88 -12.07
C ILE A 68 8.52 22.95 -13.57
N PRO A 69 8.32 21.81 -14.24
CA PRO A 69 7.93 21.80 -15.64
C PRO A 69 6.63 22.58 -15.87
N GLU A 70 6.63 23.44 -16.87
CA GLU A 70 5.39 23.94 -17.46
C GLU A 70 4.58 22.75 -17.98
N ARG A 71 3.25 22.80 -17.81
CA ARG A 71 2.37 21.64 -18.04
C ARG A 71 2.66 20.97 -19.38
N ASP A 72 3.24 19.78 -19.32
CA ASP A 72 3.46 18.93 -20.50
C ASP A 72 2.57 17.69 -20.40
N TYR A 73 2.12 17.23 -21.55
CA TYR A 73 1.26 16.08 -21.68
C TYR A 73 1.98 14.81 -21.22
N VAL A 74 1.36 14.08 -20.27
CA VAL A 74 1.85 12.80 -19.78
C VAL A 74 1.24 11.66 -20.60
N TYR A 75 2.04 11.07 -21.50
CA TYR A 75 1.61 9.92 -22.28
C TYR A 75 1.70 8.61 -21.48
N ILE A 76 0.63 8.27 -20.75
CA ILE A 76 0.56 7.06 -19.89
C ILE A 76 0.95 5.74 -20.60
N PRO A 77 0.59 5.49 -21.87
CA PRO A 77 0.98 4.24 -22.53
C PRO A 77 2.50 4.01 -22.64
N SER A 78 3.32 5.07 -22.75
CA SER A 78 4.78 4.89 -22.75
C SER A 78 5.30 4.51 -21.37
N ILE A 79 4.85 5.20 -20.31
CA ILE A 79 5.20 4.89 -18.91
C ILE A 79 4.85 3.43 -18.59
N ARG A 80 3.65 2.99 -19.00
CA ARG A 80 3.20 1.60 -18.83
C ARG A 80 4.13 0.59 -19.51
N LYS A 81 4.55 0.86 -20.75
CA LYS A 81 5.48 -0.03 -21.49
C LYS A 81 6.84 -0.10 -20.80
N VAL A 82 7.37 1.04 -20.36
CA VAL A 82 8.66 1.12 -19.64
C VAL A 82 8.59 0.39 -18.31
N PHE A 83 7.50 0.56 -17.55
CA PHE A 83 7.29 -0.15 -16.29
C PHE A 83 7.29 -1.67 -16.47
N ARG A 84 6.50 -2.17 -17.43
CA ARG A 84 6.48 -3.59 -17.78
C ARG A 84 7.88 -4.09 -18.11
N TYR A 85 8.59 -3.40 -19.00
CA TYR A 85 9.94 -3.79 -19.43
C TYR A 85 10.93 -3.85 -18.26
N LYS A 86 10.93 -2.84 -17.38
CA LYS A 86 11.77 -2.82 -16.17
C LYS A 86 11.45 -3.97 -15.23
N PHE A 87 10.17 -4.24 -14.99
CA PHE A 87 9.76 -5.35 -14.15
C PHE A 87 10.19 -6.71 -14.72
N GLU A 88 9.96 -6.92 -16.02
CA GLU A 88 10.36 -8.14 -16.73
C GLU A 88 11.87 -8.37 -16.63
N ASN A 89 12.68 -7.34 -16.94
CA ASN A 89 14.13 -7.44 -16.80
C ASN A 89 14.58 -7.71 -15.38
N ALA A 90 13.96 -7.07 -14.38
CA ALA A 90 14.27 -7.35 -12.98
C ALA A 90 13.91 -8.80 -12.60
N LEU A 91 12.81 -9.33 -13.12
CA LEU A 91 12.39 -10.70 -12.89
C LEU A 91 13.29 -11.72 -13.61
N ILE A 92 13.75 -11.40 -14.82
CA ILE A 92 14.76 -12.16 -15.57
C ILE A 92 16.09 -12.17 -14.81
N GLY A 93 16.53 -11.03 -14.28
CA GLY A 93 17.74 -10.98 -13.45
C GLY A 93 17.64 -11.85 -12.19
N LEU A 94 16.46 -11.96 -11.57
CA LEU A 94 16.26 -12.89 -10.44
C LEU A 94 16.36 -14.36 -10.86
N PHE A 95 15.90 -14.70 -12.07
CA PHE A 95 16.05 -16.03 -12.66
C PHE A 95 17.52 -16.33 -12.95
N ASP A 96 18.19 -15.45 -13.71
CA ASP A 96 19.57 -15.63 -14.16
C ASP A 96 20.57 -15.72 -12.99
N THR A 97 20.24 -15.11 -11.84
CA THR A 97 21.05 -15.17 -10.61
C THR A 97 20.68 -16.31 -9.66
N GLY A 98 19.75 -17.20 -10.03
CA GLY A 98 19.31 -18.32 -9.20
C GLY A 98 18.54 -17.91 -7.93
N ARG A 99 18.07 -16.65 -7.86
CA ARG A 99 17.35 -16.11 -6.69
C ARG A 99 15.85 -16.38 -6.72
N LEU A 100 15.33 -16.78 -7.88
CA LEU A 100 13.93 -17.12 -8.06
C LEU A 100 13.71 -18.61 -7.77
N LYS A 101 12.83 -18.94 -6.83
CA LYS A 101 12.35 -20.33 -6.64
C LYS A 101 11.33 -20.65 -7.74
N HIS A 102 11.68 -21.56 -8.64
CA HIS A 102 10.84 -21.96 -9.77
C HIS A 102 11.04 -23.43 -10.13
N ASP A 103 10.20 -23.94 -11.03
CA ASP A 103 10.27 -25.31 -11.56
C ASP A 103 10.53 -25.32 -13.08
N PHE A 104 10.85 -24.16 -13.69
CA PHE A 104 11.29 -24.10 -15.09
C PHE A 104 12.58 -24.90 -15.29
N HIS A 105 12.64 -25.68 -16.36
CA HIS A 105 13.78 -26.53 -16.73
C HIS A 105 14.97 -25.69 -17.20
N ASP A 106 14.69 -24.65 -17.99
CA ASP A 106 15.70 -23.77 -18.55
C ASP A 106 15.19 -22.32 -18.71
N ARG A 107 16.10 -21.46 -19.16
CA ARG A 107 15.81 -20.06 -19.43
C ARG A 107 14.80 -19.87 -20.57
N MET A 108 14.78 -20.76 -21.56
CA MET A 108 13.87 -20.67 -22.70
C MET A 108 12.42 -20.86 -22.26
N GLU A 109 12.16 -21.87 -21.42
CA GLU A 109 10.85 -22.12 -20.83
C GLU A 109 10.38 -20.91 -20.00
N PHE A 110 11.27 -20.36 -19.17
CA PHE A 110 10.99 -19.19 -18.37
C PHE A 110 10.64 -17.95 -19.23
N MET A 111 11.40 -17.68 -20.29
CA MET A 111 11.09 -16.59 -21.23
C MET A 111 9.76 -16.83 -21.96
N GLY A 112 9.43 -18.09 -22.27
CA GLY A 112 8.13 -18.50 -22.78
C GLY A 112 6.99 -18.16 -21.82
N PHE A 113 7.18 -18.37 -20.52
CA PHE A 113 6.23 -17.96 -19.47
C PHE A 113 6.04 -16.44 -19.42
N ILE A 114 7.12 -15.65 -19.43
CA ILE A 114 7.04 -14.18 -19.46
C ILE A 114 6.22 -13.71 -20.66
N LYS A 115 6.51 -14.23 -21.85
CA LYS A 115 5.77 -13.89 -23.09
C LYS A 115 4.29 -14.28 -23.02
N LYS A 116 3.94 -15.41 -22.40
CA LYS A 116 2.56 -15.90 -22.32
C LYS A 116 1.74 -15.19 -21.23
N VAL A 117 2.35 -14.82 -20.12
CA VAL A 117 1.65 -14.30 -18.93
C VAL A 117 1.82 -12.79 -18.78
N ALA A 118 3.05 -12.29 -18.75
CA ALA A 118 3.31 -10.87 -18.52
C ALA A 118 2.91 -10.01 -19.73
N ASN A 119 3.17 -10.48 -20.95
CA ASN A 119 2.87 -9.69 -22.16
C ASN A 119 1.40 -9.70 -22.57
N LYS A 120 0.61 -10.67 -22.10
CA LYS A 120 -0.83 -10.77 -22.43
C LYS A 120 -1.74 -10.01 -21.47
N LYS A 121 -1.22 -9.56 -20.32
CA LYS A 121 -2.01 -8.82 -19.34
C LYS A 121 -1.86 -7.32 -19.57
N ASP A 122 -2.95 -6.60 -19.34
CA ASP A 122 -2.91 -5.15 -19.29
C ASP A 122 -2.20 -4.69 -18.03
N TRP A 123 -1.05 -4.05 -18.22
CA TRP A 123 -0.37 -3.34 -17.14
C TRP A 123 -1.12 -2.05 -16.87
N ILE A 124 -1.40 -1.74 -15.61
CA ILE A 124 -2.17 -0.57 -15.24
C ILE A 124 -1.24 0.45 -14.58
N VAL A 125 -1.23 1.65 -15.14
CA VAL A 125 -0.58 2.82 -14.58
C VAL A 125 -1.62 3.94 -14.64
N HIS A 126 -1.81 4.61 -13.52
CA HIS A 126 -2.71 5.75 -13.37
C HIS A 126 -1.93 6.88 -12.71
N LEU A 127 -1.94 8.06 -13.32
CA LEU A 127 -1.36 9.27 -12.77
C LEU A 127 -2.48 10.30 -12.64
N GLU A 128 -2.59 10.90 -11.46
CA GLU A 128 -3.48 12.01 -11.19
C GLU A 128 -2.73 13.33 -11.37
N GLN A 129 -3.48 14.43 -11.49
CA GLN A 129 -2.88 15.76 -11.56
C GLN A 129 -2.13 16.11 -10.26
N PRO A 130 -1.14 17.01 -10.32
CA PRO A 130 -0.40 17.43 -9.13
C PRO A 130 -1.33 18.01 -8.05
N ILE A 131 -1.22 17.44 -6.85
CA ILE A 131 -1.87 17.95 -5.65
C ILE A 131 -1.18 19.26 -5.27
N GLN A 132 -1.94 20.35 -5.14
CA GLN A 132 -1.40 21.68 -4.83
C GLN A 132 -1.30 21.95 -3.31
N MET A 133 -2.15 21.28 -2.52
CA MET A 133 -2.28 21.55 -1.08
C MET A 133 -1.52 20.50 -0.26
N PRO A 134 -0.58 20.89 0.64
CA PRO A 134 0.17 19.96 1.48
C PRO A 134 -0.71 19.00 2.30
N GLU A 135 -1.84 19.47 2.82
CA GLU A 135 -2.76 18.66 3.62
C GLU A 135 -3.32 17.48 2.81
N GLN A 136 -3.58 17.68 1.53
CA GLN A 136 -4.06 16.64 0.62
C GLN A 136 -2.97 15.59 0.34
N VAL A 137 -1.70 16.01 0.28
CA VAL A 137 -0.54 15.10 0.17
C VAL A 137 -0.43 14.25 1.44
N ILE A 138 -0.54 14.87 2.61
CA ILE A 138 -0.50 14.18 3.92
C ILE A 138 -1.65 13.16 4.02
N GLN A 139 -2.87 13.57 3.67
CA GLN A 139 -4.03 12.67 3.67
C GLN A 139 -3.84 11.48 2.71
N TYR A 140 -3.24 11.68 1.54
CA TYR A 140 -2.93 10.60 0.61
C TYR A 140 -1.94 9.63 1.26
N VAL A 141 -0.80 10.11 1.75
CA VAL A 141 0.22 9.25 2.39
C VAL A 141 -0.39 8.50 3.57
N GLY A 142 -1.13 9.17 4.45
CA GLY A 142 -1.78 8.58 5.61
C GLY A 142 -2.75 7.46 5.24
N ARG A 143 -3.61 7.72 4.24
CA ARG A 143 -4.63 6.76 3.77
C ARG A 143 -4.04 5.44 3.29
N TYR A 144 -2.86 5.48 2.66
CA TYR A 144 -2.24 4.29 2.10
C TYR A 144 -1.20 3.64 3.02
N SER A 145 -0.55 4.40 3.92
CA SER A 145 0.57 3.89 4.74
C SER A 145 0.14 3.12 5.99
N LYS A 146 -0.93 3.53 6.69
CA LYS A 146 -1.31 2.97 8.00
C LYS A 146 -2.60 2.16 8.01
N ARG A 147 -3.30 2.03 6.89
CA ARG A 147 -4.62 1.39 6.88
C ARG A 147 -4.53 -0.14 6.89
N ALA A 148 -5.26 -0.77 7.80
CA ALA A 148 -5.43 -2.22 7.82
C ALA A 148 -6.09 -2.73 6.51
N CYS A 149 -5.85 -4.00 6.18
CA CYS A 149 -6.36 -4.63 4.95
C CYS A 149 -7.89 -4.56 4.81
N LEU A 150 -8.59 -4.70 5.94
CA LEU A 150 -10.02 -4.56 6.09
C LEU A 150 -10.26 -3.67 7.31
N SER A 151 -11.09 -2.63 7.15
CA SER A 151 -11.53 -1.80 8.27
C SER A 151 -12.72 -2.46 8.96
N GLU A 152 -12.76 -2.39 10.29
CA GLU A 152 -13.79 -3.04 11.10
C GLU A 152 -15.21 -2.66 10.71
N TYR A 153 -15.49 -1.38 10.45
CA TYR A 153 -16.81 -0.90 10.01
C TYR A 153 -17.31 -1.52 8.68
N LYS A 154 -16.42 -2.16 7.90
CA LYS A 154 -16.81 -2.90 6.70
C LYS A 154 -17.33 -4.29 7.03
N ILE A 155 -17.00 -4.87 8.18
CA ILE A 155 -17.59 -6.13 8.65
C ILE A 155 -19.03 -5.83 9.05
N THR A 156 -19.98 -6.53 8.43
CA THR A 156 -21.42 -6.27 8.60
C THR A 156 -22.11 -7.34 9.43
N ALA A 157 -21.63 -8.58 9.40
CA ALA A 157 -22.16 -9.66 10.20
C ALA A 157 -21.11 -10.74 10.47
N MET A 158 -21.28 -11.43 11.60
CA MET A 158 -20.60 -12.68 11.94
C MET A 158 -21.68 -13.64 12.45
N ASP A 159 -22.07 -14.60 11.61
CA ASP A 159 -23.17 -15.53 11.88
C ASP A 159 -22.68 -16.98 11.76
N GLY A 160 -22.64 -17.67 12.91
CA GLY A 160 -22.04 -18.99 13.03
C GLY A 160 -20.60 -19.02 12.48
N GLU A 161 -20.42 -19.75 11.39
CA GLU A 161 -19.12 -19.93 10.73
C GLU A 161 -18.88 -18.94 9.57
N ASN A 162 -19.79 -18.00 9.33
CA ASN A 162 -19.76 -17.07 8.21
C ASN A 162 -19.49 -15.63 8.65
N ILE A 163 -18.70 -14.91 7.87
CA ILE A 163 -18.34 -13.50 8.07
C ILE A 163 -18.72 -12.72 6.81
N SER A 164 -19.52 -11.67 6.97
CA SER A 164 -19.93 -10.76 5.90
C SER A 164 -19.16 -9.44 5.98
N PHE A 165 -18.77 -8.91 4.82
CA PHE A 165 -18.21 -7.55 4.74
C PHE A 165 -18.59 -6.81 3.46
N ARG A 166 -18.72 -5.49 3.57
CA ARG A 166 -18.96 -4.57 2.45
C ARG A 166 -17.71 -4.35 1.60
N TYR A 167 -17.91 -4.31 0.30
CA TYR A 167 -16.89 -3.98 -0.68
C TYR A 167 -17.47 -3.11 -1.81
N ARG A 168 -16.60 -2.31 -2.44
CA ARG A 168 -16.99 -1.49 -3.60
C ARG A 168 -16.79 -2.26 -4.89
N ASP A 169 -17.86 -2.42 -5.67
CA ASP A 169 -17.82 -3.14 -6.95
C ASP A 169 -17.50 -2.20 -8.11
N TYR A 170 -16.25 -1.77 -8.23
CA TYR A 170 -15.80 -0.92 -9.33
C TYR A 170 -15.97 -1.52 -10.72
N ARG A 171 -16.06 -2.86 -10.84
CA ARG A 171 -16.10 -3.54 -12.13
C ARG A 171 -17.49 -3.46 -12.76
N ASN A 172 -18.54 -3.63 -11.95
CA ASN A 172 -19.92 -3.64 -12.42
C ASN A 172 -20.68 -2.35 -12.08
N SER A 173 -19.98 -1.31 -11.64
CA SER A 173 -20.61 -0.02 -11.36
C SER A 173 -20.78 0.83 -12.62
N PRO A 174 -21.93 1.49 -12.81
CA PRO A 174 -22.17 2.38 -13.93
C PRO A 174 -21.27 3.63 -13.87
N ASP A 175 -21.00 4.13 -12.68
CA ASP A 175 -20.03 5.19 -12.42
C ASP A 175 -18.88 4.65 -11.55
N ARG A 176 -17.64 4.73 -12.05
CA ARG A 176 -16.46 4.31 -11.29
C ARG A 176 -16.08 5.28 -10.17
N ARG A 177 -16.53 6.54 -10.24
CA ARG A 177 -16.32 7.53 -9.17
C ARG A 177 -17.21 7.25 -7.97
N ASN A 178 -18.40 6.72 -8.21
CA ASN A 178 -19.37 6.32 -7.19
C ASN A 178 -19.72 4.83 -7.34
N PRO A 179 -18.79 3.93 -6.95
CA PRO A 179 -19.01 2.51 -7.10
C PRO A 179 -20.13 2.01 -6.18
N VAL A 180 -20.95 1.10 -6.69
CA VAL A 180 -21.99 0.39 -5.94
C VAL A 180 -21.32 -0.43 -4.83
N GLU A 181 -21.82 -0.29 -3.60
CA GLU A 181 -21.42 -1.15 -2.49
C GLU A 181 -22.21 -2.46 -2.52
N LYS A 182 -21.50 -3.57 -2.31
CA LYS A 182 -22.06 -4.91 -2.21
C LYS A 182 -21.53 -5.59 -0.95
N GLU A 183 -22.22 -6.64 -0.53
CA GLU A 183 -21.78 -7.49 0.57
C GLU A 183 -21.19 -8.80 0.03
N LEU A 184 -20.14 -9.29 0.69
CA LEU A 184 -19.56 -10.61 0.46
C LEU A 184 -19.53 -11.38 1.77
N THR A 185 -20.19 -12.54 1.78
CA THR A 185 -20.18 -13.49 2.89
C THR A 185 -19.22 -14.63 2.59
N LEU A 186 -18.33 -14.95 3.54
CA LEU A 186 -17.37 -16.04 3.43
C LEU A 186 -17.40 -16.88 4.69
N HIS A 187 -17.22 -18.19 4.53
CA HIS A 187 -16.90 -19.07 5.65
C HIS A 187 -15.55 -18.68 6.27
N TYR A 188 -15.36 -18.83 7.59
CA TYR A 188 -14.13 -18.38 8.28
C TYR A 188 -12.86 -19.01 7.70
N ARG A 189 -12.94 -20.27 7.24
CA ARG A 189 -11.85 -21.00 6.56
C ARG A 189 -11.41 -20.36 5.24
N GLU A 190 -12.26 -19.54 4.63
CA GLU A 190 -11.90 -18.74 3.45
C GLU A 190 -11.52 -17.31 3.83
N PHE A 191 -12.22 -16.72 4.80
CA PHE A 191 -12.01 -15.35 5.24
C PHE A 191 -10.61 -15.14 5.82
N PHE A 192 -10.20 -15.96 6.79
CA PHE A 192 -8.93 -15.75 7.49
C PHE A 192 -7.71 -15.94 6.58
N PRO A 193 -7.56 -17.00 5.77
CA PRO A 193 -6.44 -17.10 4.83
C PRO A 193 -6.43 -15.95 3.82
N ARG A 194 -7.61 -15.50 3.39
CA ARG A 194 -7.76 -14.38 2.48
C ARG A 194 -7.29 -13.06 3.10
N LEU A 195 -7.54 -12.84 4.39
CA LEU A 195 -7.06 -11.66 5.09
C LEU A 195 -5.55 -11.75 5.45
N LEU A 196 -5.14 -12.89 6.01
CA LEU A 196 -3.80 -13.09 6.58
C LEU A 196 -2.69 -13.13 5.51
N GLN A 197 -3.00 -13.46 4.26
CA GLN A 197 -2.01 -13.39 3.18
C GLN A 197 -1.42 -11.98 2.97
N HIS A 198 -2.14 -10.94 3.43
CA HIS A 198 -1.75 -9.53 3.32
C HIS A 198 -0.86 -9.06 4.45
N VAL A 199 -0.66 -9.88 5.48
CA VAL A 199 0.32 -9.58 6.53
C VAL A 199 1.69 -9.42 5.86
N PRO A 200 2.37 -8.28 6.08
CA PRO A 200 3.69 -8.03 5.55
C PRO A 200 4.69 -9.07 6.04
N LEU A 201 5.71 -9.36 5.24
CA LEU A 201 6.82 -10.17 5.73
C LEU A 201 7.56 -9.42 6.84
N ARG A 202 8.12 -10.14 7.81
CA ARG A 202 8.93 -9.56 8.88
C ARG A 202 10.00 -8.65 8.28
N TYR A 203 10.12 -7.43 8.81
CA TYR A 203 11.05 -6.39 8.36
C TYR A 203 10.85 -5.90 6.91
N PHE A 204 9.74 -6.23 6.26
CA PHE A 204 9.46 -5.73 4.92
C PHE A 204 8.96 -4.29 4.99
N ARG A 205 9.72 -3.36 4.40
CA ARG A 205 9.34 -1.95 4.30
C ARG A 205 8.22 -1.75 3.27
N ILE A 206 7.02 -1.49 3.76
CA ILE A 206 5.80 -1.21 2.97
C ILE A 206 5.86 0.19 2.36
N VAL A 207 6.37 1.16 3.11
CA VAL A 207 6.62 2.53 2.66
C VAL A 207 8.10 2.66 2.29
N ARG A 208 8.38 3.22 1.11
CA ARG A 208 9.74 3.45 0.62
C ARG A 208 9.86 4.83 0.02
N TYR A 209 11.03 5.40 0.23
CA TYR A 209 11.42 6.70 -0.27
C TYR A 209 12.49 6.52 -1.35
N TYR A 210 12.33 7.20 -2.48
CA TYR A 210 13.23 7.15 -3.62
C TYR A 210 13.61 8.56 -4.08
N GLY A 211 14.74 8.65 -4.78
CA GLY A 211 15.28 9.95 -5.18
C GLY A 211 15.86 10.64 -3.95
N PHE A 212 15.60 11.94 -3.82
CA PHE A 212 16.16 12.72 -2.73
C PHE A 212 15.54 12.42 -1.36
N TYR A 213 14.31 11.89 -1.30
CA TYR A 213 13.73 11.39 -0.04
C TYR A 213 14.39 10.12 0.48
N SER A 214 15.24 9.45 -0.30
CA SER A 214 15.95 8.28 0.19
C SER A 214 17.00 8.67 1.24
N ASN A 215 17.37 7.76 2.14
CA ASN A 215 18.39 8.03 3.16
C ASN A 215 19.77 8.44 2.61
N LYS A 216 20.04 8.19 1.32
CA LYS A 216 21.28 8.61 0.63
C LYS A 216 21.05 9.81 -0.29
N GLY A 217 19.82 10.31 -0.37
CA GLY A 217 19.49 11.53 -1.07
C GLY A 217 20.09 12.72 -0.35
N ASN A 218 20.53 13.70 -1.12
CA ASN A 218 21.03 14.96 -0.59
C ASN A 218 20.17 16.08 -1.15
N LEU A 219 19.32 16.67 -0.32
CA LEU A 219 18.60 17.90 -0.63
C LEU A 219 19.48 19.06 -0.17
N PRO A 220 19.72 20.09 -1.00
CA PRO A 220 20.38 21.29 -0.54
C PRO A 220 19.65 21.88 0.66
N GLU A 221 20.41 22.37 1.64
CA GLU A 221 19.89 22.77 2.96
C GLU A 221 18.83 23.88 2.88
N GLU A 222 18.98 24.74 1.87
CA GLU A 222 18.06 25.83 1.51
C GLU A 222 16.61 25.37 1.20
N TYR A 223 16.39 24.08 0.99
CA TYR A 223 15.08 23.50 0.68
C TYR A 223 14.44 22.72 1.82
N PHE A 224 15.12 22.55 2.96
CA PHE A 224 14.39 22.17 4.16
C PHE A 224 13.54 23.36 4.59
N GLY A 225 12.28 23.09 4.96
CA GLY A 225 11.43 24.14 5.51
C GLY A 225 12.18 24.83 6.66
N ARG A 226 12.16 26.16 6.71
CA ARG A 226 12.63 26.88 7.90
C ARG A 226 11.86 26.29 9.08
N ASP A 227 12.57 25.93 10.15
CA ASP A 227 11.95 25.43 11.38
C ASP A 227 10.92 26.45 11.90
N GLU A 228 9.65 26.26 11.53
CA GLU A 228 8.50 26.68 12.35
C GLU A 228 8.30 25.73 13.56
N SER A 229 9.27 24.82 13.74
CA SER A 229 9.25 23.61 14.54
C SER A 229 9.45 23.83 16.03
N GLU A 230 10.10 24.91 16.46
CA GLU A 230 10.28 25.17 17.90
C GLU A 230 9.00 25.69 18.59
N MET A 231 8.03 26.25 17.84
CA MET A 231 6.78 26.75 18.44
C MET A 231 5.64 25.72 18.46
N LYS A 232 5.64 24.69 17.60
CA LYS A 232 4.52 23.73 17.47
C LYS A 232 4.75 22.38 18.13
N GLU A 233 5.99 21.93 18.35
CA GLU A 233 6.24 20.65 19.06
C GLU A 233 5.77 20.70 20.52
N ALA A 234 5.84 21.86 21.18
CA ALA A 234 5.31 22.05 22.53
C ALA A 234 3.77 22.00 22.59
N GLU A 235 3.09 22.53 21.57
CA GLU A 235 1.62 22.50 21.48
C GLU A 235 1.08 21.13 21.06
N LEU A 236 1.78 20.40 20.18
CA LEU A 236 1.44 19.02 19.81
C LEU A 236 1.65 18.03 20.95
N GLN A 237 2.70 18.18 21.76
CA GLN A 237 2.88 17.37 22.97
C GLN A 237 1.82 17.65 24.05
N GLN A 238 1.29 18.88 24.12
CA GLN A 238 0.13 19.17 24.99
C GLN A 238 -1.18 18.58 24.43
N ALA A 239 -1.35 18.51 23.10
CA ALA A 239 -2.53 17.89 22.48
C ALA A 239 -2.50 16.34 22.56
N GLU A 240 -1.31 15.71 22.58
CA GLU A 240 -1.15 14.26 22.84
C GLU A 240 -1.44 13.85 24.31
N SER A 241 -1.86 14.79 25.17
CA SER A 241 -2.36 14.47 26.51
C SER A 241 -3.83 13.99 26.56
N GLU A 242 -4.52 13.95 25.42
CA GLU A 242 -5.77 13.18 25.27
C GLU A 242 -5.48 11.67 25.17
N TYR A 243 -4.82 11.11 26.19
CA TYR A 243 -4.74 9.66 26.33
C TYR A 243 -6.14 9.11 26.64
N GLU A 244 -6.83 8.67 25.59
CA GLU A 244 -8.08 7.91 25.71
C GLU A 244 -7.80 6.61 26.48
N ASN A 245 -8.44 6.47 27.63
CA ASN A 245 -8.33 5.26 28.44
C ASN A 245 -8.93 4.07 27.65
N PRO A 246 -8.11 3.10 27.21
CA PRO A 246 -8.55 2.03 26.30
C PRO A 246 -9.61 1.13 26.96
N TYR A 247 -9.71 1.13 28.29
CA TYR A 247 -10.70 0.37 29.03
C TYR A 247 -12.12 0.90 28.88
N PHE A 248 -12.36 2.06 28.24
CA PHE A 248 -13.69 2.65 28.07
C PHE A 248 -14.12 2.76 26.61
N CYS A 249 -15.41 2.58 26.35
CA CYS A 249 -16.02 2.78 25.04
C CYS A 249 -16.58 4.21 24.94
N GLU A 250 -16.10 4.99 23.98
CA GLU A 250 -16.52 6.39 23.79
C GLU A 250 -17.98 6.54 23.36
N HIS A 251 -18.55 5.51 22.74
CA HIS A 251 -19.93 5.55 22.27
C HIS A 251 -20.96 5.25 23.37
N CYS A 252 -20.60 4.45 24.37
CA CYS A 252 -21.57 4.02 25.40
C CYS A 252 -21.11 4.25 26.84
N GLY A 253 -19.89 4.75 27.05
CA GLY A 253 -19.32 5.07 28.36
C GLY A 253 -19.04 3.86 29.26
N ARG A 254 -19.13 2.63 28.74
CA ARG A 254 -18.95 1.40 29.52
C ARG A 254 -17.53 0.84 29.40
N MET A 255 -17.15 0.07 30.42
CA MET A 255 -15.87 -0.63 30.43
C MET A 255 -15.85 -1.74 29.37
N ARG A 256 -14.81 -1.79 28.54
CA ARG A 256 -14.61 -2.85 27.54
C ARG A 256 -14.20 -4.15 28.25
N VAL A 257 -14.73 -5.27 27.79
CA VAL A 257 -14.31 -6.60 28.28
C VAL A 257 -13.31 -7.17 27.27
N TYR A 258 -12.14 -7.57 27.78
CA TYR A 258 -11.06 -8.12 26.97
C TYR A 258 -11.13 -9.64 27.02
N SER A 259 -11.56 -10.23 25.91
CA SER A 259 -11.54 -11.68 25.73
C SER A 259 -10.24 -12.07 25.06
N HIS A 260 -9.49 -13.02 25.61
CA HIS A 260 -8.25 -13.49 25.00
C HIS A 260 -8.40 -14.94 24.55
N THR A 261 -7.87 -15.24 23.37
CA THR A 261 -7.78 -16.61 22.83
C THR A 261 -6.32 -16.96 22.65
N THR A 262 -5.90 -18.06 23.27
CA THR A 262 -4.54 -18.58 23.14
C THR A 262 -4.52 -19.64 22.04
N VAL A 263 -3.76 -19.40 20.98
CA VAL A 263 -3.59 -20.36 19.87
C VAL A 263 -2.20 -20.99 19.99
N THR A 264 -2.15 -22.30 20.15
CA THR A 264 -0.91 -23.09 20.20
C THR A 264 -0.71 -23.84 18.88
N GLY A 265 0.46 -23.66 18.26
CA GLY A 265 0.83 -24.37 17.02
C GLY A 265 2.34 -24.43 16.83
N GLY A 266 2.89 -25.63 16.64
CA GLY A 266 4.33 -25.82 16.34
C GLY A 266 5.30 -25.35 17.42
N GLY A 267 4.92 -25.44 18.70
CA GLY A 267 5.77 -25.04 19.84
C GLY A 267 5.77 -23.54 20.14
N ILE A 268 4.97 -22.73 19.44
CA ILE A 268 4.83 -21.30 19.70
C ILE A 268 3.38 -21.00 20.13
N THR A 269 3.25 -20.27 21.22
CA THR A 269 1.97 -19.81 21.78
C THR A 269 1.75 -18.35 21.39
N TYR A 270 0.65 -18.06 20.71
CA TYR A 270 0.23 -16.69 20.42
C TYR A 270 -1.04 -16.37 21.21
N THR A 271 -1.03 -15.27 21.95
CA THR A 271 -2.23 -14.74 22.61
C THR A 271 -2.84 -13.67 21.71
N VAL A 272 -4.06 -13.91 21.24
CA VAL A 272 -4.85 -12.92 20.51
C VAL A 272 -5.85 -12.31 21.49
N VAL A 273 -5.73 -11.02 21.75
CA VAL A 273 -6.70 -10.27 22.56
C VAL A 273 -7.76 -9.70 21.61
N LEU A 274 -9.01 -10.05 21.83
CA LEU A 274 -10.18 -9.53 21.13
C LEU A 274 -10.90 -8.56 22.06
N GLU A 275 -11.12 -7.35 21.57
CA GLU A 275 -11.88 -6.32 22.28
C GLU A 275 -13.35 -6.40 21.85
N HIS A 276 -14.26 -6.50 22.81
CA HIS A 276 -15.69 -6.30 22.53
C HIS A 276 -16.36 -5.51 23.66
N CYS A 277 -17.36 -4.72 23.30
CA CYS A 277 -18.31 -4.23 24.30
C CYS A 277 -19.23 -5.38 24.72
N ASP A 278 -19.55 -5.45 26.01
CA ASP A 278 -20.51 -6.41 26.51
C ASP A 278 -21.94 -5.95 26.16
N ILE A 279 -22.39 -6.28 24.95
CA ILE A 279 -23.72 -5.93 24.42
C ILE A 279 -24.73 -6.99 24.85
N HIS A 280 -24.81 -7.30 26.15
CA HIS A 280 -25.99 -7.95 26.68
C HIS A 280 -27.14 -6.93 26.68
N ARG A 281 -27.88 -6.88 25.56
CA ARG A 281 -29.26 -6.36 25.56
C ARG A 281 -30.05 -7.21 26.56
N LYS A 282 -30.25 -6.70 27.79
CA LYS A 282 -31.45 -7.08 28.54
C LYS A 282 -32.62 -6.67 27.65
N LYS A 283 -33.31 -7.65 27.06
CA LYS A 283 -34.66 -7.43 26.54
C LYS A 283 -35.47 -6.94 27.73
N THR A 284 -35.78 -5.66 27.78
CA THR A 284 -36.89 -5.17 28.59
C THR A 284 -38.15 -5.87 28.10
N ALA A 285 -38.85 -6.50 29.04
CA ALA A 285 -40.17 -7.09 28.84
C ALA A 285 -41.20 -5.99 28.51
#